data_AF-A0A8H6ZEL7-F1
#
_entry.id   AF-A0A8H6ZEL7-F1
#
_cell.length_a   1.000
_cell.length_b   1.000
_cell.length_c   1.000
_cell.angle_alpha   90.00
_cell.angle_beta   90.00
_cell.angle_gamma   90.00
#
_symmetry.space_group_name_H-M   'P 1'
#
loop_
_entity.id
_entity.type
_entity.pdbx_description
1 polymer ?
#
loop_
_entity_poly.entity_id
_entity_poly.type
_entity_poly.pdbx_seq_one_letter_code
_entity_poly.pdbx_strand_id
1 'polypeptide(L)'
;MALHLLRSVVATVLLAVSLGRAQTSPIVDLGYAQYQGAVNPANNITHFLGIRYAAAPLGDLRFRAPQPPVNQTGVQQATAQPNECFQAGNGVSPTNPFETRATQIIDIEDCLFLNVYYPSNAAGTPPSELPTLVYIHGGGYVSGAASIFNGEDIINQSARGVVVVIIQYRLGFNDRIPELLFSEVVAQTNCTSATDALTCLRAVDATTLETANTNIVAAGFFGTFSTVPVVDGVFITQRPTLSLLEGKVNGEALLSVTNTFEGTVFVNQSVVVTAAQYALDLFPGFGTAQANTVGALYANDGNELFQVDAVQGESIFICPTYYLLNAFPGRSFKGEFAIPPGLHGNDVLYYFPGAEGLFPPFNNTAFIDAFAQSFTSFIINQDPNIKVNPTTITPHWNTFDILHTEMLFNKTADNEPVVHAITTSNALLERCAFWNSVGNLTSQ
;
A
#
# COMPACT_ATOMS: atom_id res chain seq x y z
N MET A 1 8.04 7.50 16.98
CA MET A 1 8.48 8.89 16.70
C MET A 1 7.97 9.41 15.35
N ALA A 2 8.27 8.75 14.22
CA ALA A 2 7.84 9.18 12.88
C ALA A 2 6.35 9.56 12.74
N LEU A 3 5.42 8.74 13.26
CA LEU A 3 3.98 9.03 13.19
C LEU A 3 3.56 10.31 13.95
N HIS A 4 4.30 10.72 14.99
CA HIS A 4 4.07 12.01 15.67
C HIS A 4 4.62 13.18 14.85
N LEU A 5 5.76 13.02 14.15
CA LEU A 5 6.26 14.03 13.22
C LEU A 5 5.27 14.25 12.08
N LEU A 6 4.77 13.16 11.47
CA LEU A 6 3.76 13.21 10.42
C LEU A 6 2.46 13.88 10.90
N ARG A 7 1.91 13.46 12.05
CA ARG A 7 0.73 14.11 12.66
C ARG A 7 0.96 15.59 12.96
N SER A 8 2.16 15.97 13.43
CA SER A 8 2.49 17.37 13.72
C SER A 8 2.59 18.21 12.46
N VAL A 9 3.24 17.72 11.39
CA VAL A 9 3.32 18.41 10.09
C VAL A 9 1.92 18.63 9.54
N VAL A 10 1.10 17.58 9.46
CA VAL A 10 -0.27 17.67 8.94
C VAL A 10 -1.13 18.63 9.76
N ALA A 11 -1.10 18.55 11.09
CA ALA A 11 -1.87 19.46 11.95
C ALA A 11 -1.45 20.93 11.77
N THR A 12 -0.16 21.22 11.63
CA THR A 12 0.32 22.60 11.47
C THR A 12 0.02 23.16 10.07
N VAL A 13 0.02 22.34 9.01
CA VAL A 13 -0.47 22.76 7.67
C VAL A 13 -1.91 23.26 7.77
N LEU A 14 -2.76 22.53 8.51
CA LEU A 14 -4.18 22.82 8.62
C LEU A 14 -4.48 24.08 9.44
N LEU A 15 -3.74 24.35 10.52
CA LEU A 15 -3.98 25.52 11.39
C LEU A 15 -3.56 26.88 10.79
N ALA A 16 -2.75 26.90 9.73
CA ALA A 16 -2.12 28.13 9.21
C ALA A 16 -3.02 29.01 8.32
N VAL A 17 -4.24 28.57 7.98
CA VAL A 17 -5.06 29.22 6.94
C VAL A 17 -5.92 30.36 7.50
N SER A 18 -5.62 31.61 7.12
CA SER A 18 -6.45 32.79 7.42
C SER A 18 -6.63 33.71 6.20
N LEU A 19 -7.69 34.52 6.19
CA LEU A 19 -8.24 35.11 4.96
C LEU A 19 -7.37 36.23 4.34
N GLY A 20 -7.15 36.15 3.02
CA GLY A 20 -6.65 37.25 2.20
C GLY A 20 -7.07 37.08 0.73
N ARG A 21 -7.62 38.13 0.10
CA ARG A 21 -8.22 38.03 -1.26
C ARG A 21 -7.34 38.64 -2.36
N ALA A 22 -6.28 37.92 -2.68
CA ALA A 22 -5.62 37.91 -3.98
C ALA A 22 -5.21 36.45 -4.27
N GLN A 23 -5.08 36.03 -5.54
CA GLN A 23 -4.68 34.65 -5.87
C GLN A 23 -3.16 34.47 -5.76
N THR A 24 -2.62 34.75 -4.57
CA THR A 24 -1.22 34.54 -4.20
C THR A 24 -1.01 33.10 -3.76
N SER A 25 0.00 32.43 -4.32
CA SER A 25 0.45 31.09 -3.91
C SER A 25 0.58 30.98 -2.39
N PRO A 26 -0.21 30.12 -1.72
CA PRO A 26 -0.37 30.13 -0.27
C PRO A 26 0.91 29.69 0.44
N ILE A 27 1.22 30.37 1.55
CA ILE A 27 2.39 30.07 2.39
C ILE A 27 1.91 29.49 3.71
N VAL A 28 2.55 28.39 4.13
CA VAL A 28 2.31 27.68 5.40
C VAL A 28 3.61 27.69 6.20
N ASP A 29 3.52 28.02 7.49
CA ASP A 29 4.65 27.97 8.42
C ASP A 29 4.52 26.74 9.32
N LEU A 30 5.51 25.86 9.28
CA LEU A 30 5.57 24.64 10.10
C LEU A 30 6.50 24.79 11.32
N GLY A 31 6.97 25.99 11.62
CA GLY A 31 7.88 26.32 12.72
C GLY A 31 9.34 25.90 12.48
N TYR A 32 9.57 24.77 11.79
CA TYR A 32 10.91 24.39 11.30
C TYR A 32 11.20 24.93 9.90
N ALA A 33 10.18 25.15 9.06
CA ALA A 33 10.31 25.66 7.71
C ALA A 33 9.00 26.32 7.24
N GLN A 34 9.11 27.30 6.35
CA GLN A 34 7.98 27.87 5.62
C GLN A 34 7.93 27.26 4.21
N TYR A 35 6.75 26.84 3.76
CA TYR A 35 6.53 26.28 2.42
C TYR A 35 5.52 27.13 1.65
N GLN A 36 5.72 27.28 0.34
CA GLN A 36 4.76 27.90 -0.59
C GLN A 36 4.21 26.87 -1.56
N GLY A 37 2.91 26.58 -1.45
CA GLY A 37 2.19 25.71 -2.36
C GLY A 37 1.63 26.47 -3.57
N ALA A 38 0.79 25.82 -4.36
CA ALA A 38 0.07 26.44 -5.48
C ALA A 38 -1.42 26.09 -5.45
N VAL A 39 -2.22 26.92 -6.13
CA VAL A 39 -3.67 26.70 -6.32
C VAL A 39 -3.91 26.31 -7.76
N ASN A 40 -4.48 25.13 -8.00
CA ASN A 40 -4.96 24.74 -9.32
C ASN A 40 -6.23 25.57 -9.66
N PRO A 41 -6.18 26.47 -10.67
CA PRO A 41 -7.30 27.35 -10.98
C PRO A 41 -8.48 26.63 -11.66
N ALA A 42 -8.27 25.42 -12.21
CA ALA A 42 -9.30 24.70 -12.94
C ALA A 42 -10.34 24.02 -12.02
N ASN A 43 -9.92 23.64 -10.80
CA ASN A 43 -10.76 22.92 -9.83
C ASN A 43 -10.78 23.56 -8.42
N ASN A 44 -10.00 24.64 -8.21
CA ASN A 44 -9.84 25.38 -6.96
C ASN A 44 -9.29 24.52 -5.79
N ILE A 45 -8.43 23.55 -6.07
CA ILE A 45 -7.69 22.79 -5.06
C ILE A 45 -6.32 23.44 -4.83
N THR A 46 -5.88 23.50 -3.57
CA THR A 46 -4.52 23.89 -3.20
C THR A 46 -3.69 22.63 -3.01
N HIS A 47 -2.45 22.63 -3.50
CA HIS A 47 -1.48 21.57 -3.26
C HIS A 47 -0.14 22.12 -2.75
N PHE A 48 0.49 21.35 -1.87
CA PHE A 48 1.86 21.52 -1.41
C PHE A 48 2.59 20.20 -1.67
N LEU A 49 3.46 20.19 -2.68
CA LEU A 49 4.20 19.02 -3.12
C LEU A 49 5.62 19.04 -2.55
N GLY A 50 6.14 17.91 -2.08
CA GLY A 50 7.51 17.81 -1.60
C GLY A 50 7.80 18.47 -0.23
N ILE A 51 6.84 18.52 0.69
CA ILE A 51 7.11 18.91 2.09
C ILE A 51 8.01 17.84 2.74
N ARG A 52 9.15 18.25 3.31
CA ARG A 52 10.08 17.34 3.99
C ARG A 52 9.58 17.00 5.39
N TYR A 53 9.22 15.73 5.65
CA TYR A 53 8.73 15.29 6.97
C TYR A 53 9.81 14.66 7.87
N ALA A 54 10.98 14.33 7.32
CA ALA A 54 12.14 13.85 8.07
C ALA A 54 13.47 14.37 7.48
N ALA A 55 14.55 14.32 8.26
CA ALA A 55 15.90 14.56 7.74
C ALA A 55 16.24 13.57 6.62
N ALA A 56 17.04 14.03 5.64
CA ALA A 56 17.53 13.20 4.54
C ALA A 56 18.27 11.95 5.10
N PRO A 57 17.92 10.72 4.68
CA PRO A 57 18.37 9.48 5.33
C PRO A 57 19.80 9.06 4.96
N LEU A 58 20.68 10.03 4.68
CA LEU A 58 22.00 9.85 4.09
C LEU A 58 23.08 9.48 5.14
N GLY A 59 24.13 8.78 4.69
CA GLY A 59 25.34 8.52 5.48
C GLY A 59 25.06 7.87 6.84
N ASP A 60 25.36 8.58 7.93
CA ASP A 60 25.07 8.11 9.29
C ASP A 60 23.59 7.80 9.56
N LEU A 61 22.66 8.42 8.83
CA LEU A 61 21.21 8.17 8.96
C LEU A 61 20.73 6.99 8.10
N ARG A 62 21.58 6.44 7.22
CA ARG A 62 21.30 5.22 6.46
C ARG A 62 21.14 4.05 7.43
N PHE A 63 20.13 3.22 7.19
CA PHE A 63 19.73 2.11 8.08
C PHE A 63 19.45 2.54 9.54
N ARG A 64 18.97 3.77 9.78
CA ARG A 64 18.46 4.23 11.09
C ARG A 64 17.01 4.72 11.00
N ALA A 65 16.32 4.76 12.14
CA ALA A 65 15.01 5.41 12.26
C ALA A 65 15.09 6.90 11.84
N PRO A 66 14.06 7.42 11.14
CA PRO A 66 14.09 8.79 10.61
C PRO A 66 14.12 9.83 11.74
N GLN A 67 14.91 10.88 11.54
CA GLN A 67 15.06 12.01 12.46
C GLN A 67 14.18 13.19 12.03
N PRO A 68 13.84 14.13 12.94
CA PRO A 68 13.11 15.35 12.57
C PRO A 68 13.80 16.13 11.44
N PRO A 69 13.06 16.88 10.59
CA PRO A 69 13.65 17.77 9.61
C PRO A 69 14.63 18.78 10.22
N VAL A 70 15.66 19.17 9.46
CA VAL A 70 16.53 20.30 9.81
C VAL A 70 15.79 21.61 9.51
N ASN A 71 15.78 22.55 10.46
CA ASN A 71 15.14 23.85 10.27
C ASN A 71 15.69 24.58 9.03
N GLN A 72 14.81 25.16 8.24
CA GLN A 72 15.13 25.95 7.03
C GLN A 72 14.69 27.40 7.20
N THR A 73 15.58 28.33 6.89
CA THR A 73 15.27 29.77 6.90
C THR A 73 14.68 30.21 5.58
N GLY A 74 13.53 30.90 5.62
CA GLY A 74 12.87 31.42 4.43
C GLY A 74 11.97 30.40 3.71
N VAL A 75 11.23 30.90 2.72
CA VAL A 75 10.14 30.19 2.08
C VAL A 75 10.66 29.20 1.02
N GLN A 76 10.45 27.92 1.27
CA GLN A 76 10.72 26.82 0.35
C GLN A 76 9.57 26.69 -0.67
N GLN A 77 9.87 26.33 -1.92
CA GLN A 77 8.81 26.03 -2.90
C GLN A 77 8.31 24.59 -2.72
N ALA A 78 6.98 24.43 -2.66
CA ALA A 78 6.28 23.16 -2.54
C ALA A 78 5.35 22.94 -3.75
N THR A 79 5.92 23.04 -4.96
CA THR A 79 5.19 23.15 -6.23
C THR A 79 5.65 22.13 -7.29
N ALA A 80 6.52 21.19 -6.91
CA ALA A 80 6.99 20.09 -7.74
C ALA A 80 6.93 18.78 -6.96
N GLN A 81 6.72 17.66 -7.64
CA GLN A 81 6.74 16.33 -7.01
C GLN A 81 8.10 16.09 -6.34
N PRO A 82 8.13 15.41 -5.17
CA PRO A 82 9.37 15.05 -4.52
C PRO A 82 10.14 14.00 -5.32
N ASN A 83 11.42 13.88 -4.99
CA ASN A 83 12.21 12.71 -5.36
C ASN A 83 11.49 11.42 -4.93
N GLU A 84 11.59 10.39 -5.76
CA GLU A 84 11.13 9.04 -5.40
C GLU A 84 12.10 8.39 -4.43
N CYS A 85 11.60 7.53 -3.53
CA CYS A 85 12.50 6.69 -2.77
C CYS A 85 13.10 5.62 -3.67
N PHE A 86 14.33 5.24 -3.37
CA PHE A 86 15.13 4.27 -4.10
C PHE A 86 14.41 2.90 -4.15
N GLN A 87 14.37 2.28 -5.34
CA GLN A 87 13.52 1.11 -5.63
C GLN A 87 14.34 -0.05 -6.21
N ALA A 88 13.94 -1.29 -5.87
CA ALA A 88 14.36 -2.51 -6.54
C ALA A 88 13.36 -2.91 -7.63
N GLY A 89 13.73 -3.89 -8.47
CA GLY A 89 12.78 -4.63 -9.30
C GLY A 89 11.93 -5.63 -8.50
N ASN A 90 11.19 -6.48 -9.21
CA ASN A 90 10.49 -7.64 -8.64
C ASN A 90 11.34 -8.92 -8.80
N GLY A 91 11.05 -9.97 -8.03
CA GLY A 91 11.67 -11.28 -8.21
C GLY A 91 11.32 -11.91 -9.56
N VAL A 92 12.32 -12.46 -10.25
CA VAL A 92 12.19 -13.02 -11.61
C VAL A 92 12.47 -14.52 -11.68
N SER A 93 12.95 -15.13 -10.59
CA SER A 93 13.40 -16.52 -10.60
C SER A 93 12.24 -17.52 -10.45
N PRO A 94 12.18 -18.60 -11.25
CA PRO A 94 11.11 -19.61 -11.19
C PRO A 94 11.26 -20.60 -10.02
N THR A 95 12.36 -20.52 -9.29
CA THR A 95 12.67 -21.18 -8.00
C THR A 95 13.52 -20.18 -7.19
N ASN A 96 14.15 -20.55 -6.06
CA ASN A 96 15.01 -19.62 -5.30
C ASN A 96 16.49 -20.09 -5.23
N PRO A 97 17.37 -19.72 -6.19
CA PRO A 97 18.79 -20.08 -6.15
C PRO A 97 19.79 -19.02 -6.70
N PHE A 98 19.63 -17.74 -6.38
CA PHE A 98 20.65 -16.66 -6.52
C PHE A 98 21.53 -16.57 -7.80
N GLU A 99 20.92 -16.17 -8.92
CA GLU A 99 21.52 -15.39 -10.04
C GLU A 99 20.38 -14.90 -10.97
N THR A 100 20.37 -13.76 -11.70
CA THR A 100 20.79 -12.34 -11.51
C THR A 100 19.80 -11.51 -12.43
N ARG A 101 19.97 -10.31 -13.03
CA ARG A 101 21.09 -9.38 -13.28
C ARG A 101 20.65 -7.99 -13.83
N ALA A 102 21.30 -6.93 -13.34
CA ALA A 102 21.56 -5.62 -13.96
C ALA A 102 20.48 -4.88 -14.82
N THR A 103 20.01 -3.75 -14.29
CA THR A 103 19.38 -2.61 -15.02
C THR A 103 20.01 -1.27 -14.57
N GLN A 104 19.72 -0.15 -15.26
CA GLN A 104 20.29 1.17 -14.91
C GLN A 104 19.61 1.83 -13.70
N ILE A 105 20.38 2.68 -13.00
CA ILE A 105 20.04 3.32 -11.73
C ILE A 105 20.15 4.85 -11.86
N ILE A 106 19.34 5.60 -11.11
CA ILE A 106 19.53 7.04 -10.87
C ILE A 106 19.70 7.25 -9.35
N ASP A 107 20.78 7.91 -8.95
CA ASP A 107 21.23 8.00 -7.55
C ASP A 107 20.50 9.12 -6.78
N ILE A 108 19.43 8.77 -6.04
CA ILE A 108 18.72 9.69 -5.14
C ILE A 108 18.21 8.96 -3.88
N GLU A 109 19.00 8.96 -2.80
CA GLU A 109 18.55 8.49 -1.47
C GLU A 109 17.70 9.52 -0.68
N ASP A 110 17.78 10.82 -1.02
CA ASP A 110 17.02 11.86 -0.31
C ASP A 110 15.58 11.95 -0.82
N CYS A 111 14.70 11.20 -0.16
CA CYS A 111 13.32 10.98 -0.61
C CYS A 111 12.22 11.16 0.47
N LEU A 112 12.56 11.52 1.72
CA LEU A 112 11.59 11.52 2.84
C LEU A 112 10.68 12.76 2.87
N PHE A 113 9.77 12.80 1.89
CA PHE A 113 8.82 13.88 1.62
C PHE A 113 7.35 13.40 1.63
N LEU A 114 6.44 14.36 1.70
CA LEU A 114 5.01 14.16 1.50
C LEU A 114 4.41 15.27 0.63
N ASN A 115 3.26 14.96 0.05
CA ASN A 115 2.38 15.89 -0.64
C ASN A 115 1.12 16.12 0.21
N VAL A 116 0.58 17.34 0.21
CA VAL A 116 -0.71 17.67 0.82
C VAL A 116 -1.59 18.37 -0.21
N TYR A 117 -2.85 17.96 -0.30
CA TYR A 117 -3.88 18.53 -1.16
C TYR A 117 -5.10 18.88 -0.31
N TYR A 118 -5.69 20.06 -0.52
CA TYR A 118 -6.93 20.46 0.17
C TYR A 118 -7.78 21.42 -0.68
N PRO A 119 -9.12 21.41 -0.56
CA PRO A 119 -9.99 22.34 -1.26
C PRO A 119 -9.77 23.78 -0.78
N SER A 120 -9.37 24.69 -1.67
CA SER A 120 -9.07 26.09 -1.30
C SER A 120 -10.31 26.87 -0.87
N ASN A 121 -11.49 26.39 -1.27
CA ASN A 121 -12.78 26.72 -0.68
C ASN A 121 -13.59 25.41 -0.60
N ALA A 122 -13.58 24.72 0.54
CA ALA A 122 -14.70 23.83 0.88
C ALA A 122 -15.95 24.69 1.19
N ALA A 123 -17.13 24.09 1.22
CA ALA A 123 -18.42 24.79 1.15
C ALA A 123 -18.85 25.46 2.48
N GLY A 124 -18.01 26.34 3.02
CA GLY A 124 -18.16 27.00 4.32
C GLY A 124 -17.22 26.43 5.40
N THR A 125 -16.81 25.18 5.26
CA THR A 125 -15.90 24.47 6.18
C THR A 125 -14.43 24.88 5.96
N PRO A 126 -13.67 25.27 6.99
CA PRO A 126 -12.21 25.41 6.91
C PRO A 126 -11.52 24.06 6.63
N PRO A 127 -10.39 24.01 5.91
CA PRO A 127 -9.64 22.76 5.70
C PRO A 127 -9.26 22.03 6.99
N SER A 128 -9.06 22.76 8.09
CA SER A 128 -8.75 22.23 9.44
C SER A 128 -9.89 21.48 10.13
N GLU A 129 -11.11 21.57 9.61
CA GLU A 129 -12.28 20.82 10.10
C GLU A 129 -12.61 19.61 9.20
N LEU A 130 -11.86 19.40 8.11
CA LEU A 130 -12.07 18.27 7.20
C LEU A 130 -11.33 17.00 7.66
N PRO A 131 -11.93 15.80 7.51
CA PRO A 131 -11.24 14.54 7.68
C PRO A 131 -10.05 14.43 6.71
N THR A 132 -8.93 13.87 7.18
CA THR A 132 -7.69 13.73 6.41
C THR A 132 -7.45 12.27 6.04
N LEU A 133 -7.44 11.98 4.74
CA LEU A 133 -6.87 10.75 4.20
C LEU A 133 -5.33 10.85 4.22
N VAL A 134 -4.66 9.86 4.80
CA VAL A 134 -3.22 9.67 4.62
C VAL A 134 -3.02 8.41 3.77
N TYR A 135 -2.66 8.59 2.50
CA TYR A 135 -2.38 7.50 1.57
C TYR A 135 -0.91 7.09 1.66
N ILE A 136 -0.69 5.78 1.76
CA ILE A 136 0.62 5.13 1.76
C ILE A 136 0.63 4.21 0.53
N HIS A 137 1.57 4.42 -0.39
CA HIS A 137 1.60 3.66 -1.64
C HIS A 137 1.99 2.19 -1.42
N GLY A 138 1.48 1.32 -2.29
CA GLY A 138 1.94 -0.06 -2.42
C GLY A 138 3.30 -0.17 -3.12
N GLY A 139 3.53 -1.30 -3.79
CA GLY A 139 4.81 -1.63 -4.45
C GLY A 139 5.65 -2.67 -3.70
N GLY A 140 5.02 -3.56 -2.92
CA GLY A 140 5.68 -4.74 -2.34
C GLY A 140 6.77 -4.45 -1.29
N TYR A 141 6.87 -3.21 -0.81
CA TYR A 141 8.00 -2.70 -0.02
C TYR A 141 9.35 -2.69 -0.77
N VAL A 142 9.33 -2.77 -2.11
CA VAL A 142 10.52 -2.69 -2.99
C VAL A 142 10.44 -1.58 -4.04
N SER A 143 9.24 -1.13 -4.42
CA SER A 143 8.99 -0.10 -5.43
C SER A 143 7.82 0.81 -5.04
N GLY A 144 7.43 1.73 -5.95
CA GLY A 144 6.29 2.64 -5.79
C GLY A 144 6.66 3.99 -5.18
N ALA A 145 5.84 5.01 -5.47
CA ALA A 145 6.09 6.38 -5.04
C ALA A 145 4.81 7.24 -4.94
N ALA A 146 4.86 8.29 -4.12
CA ALA A 146 3.82 9.31 -3.95
C ALA A 146 3.55 10.16 -5.21
N SER A 147 4.53 10.24 -6.12
CA SER A 147 4.48 10.94 -7.42
C SER A 147 3.43 10.35 -8.38
N ILE A 148 3.16 9.05 -8.26
CA ILE A 148 2.20 8.28 -9.09
C ILE A 148 0.75 8.74 -8.86
N PHE A 149 0.44 9.25 -7.66
CA PHE A 149 -0.91 9.48 -7.17
C PHE A 149 -1.24 10.97 -7.05
N ASN A 150 -2.37 11.39 -7.64
CA ASN A 150 -2.82 12.77 -7.60
C ASN A 150 -3.93 12.95 -6.55
N GLY A 151 -3.60 13.58 -5.42
CA GLY A 151 -4.57 13.79 -4.33
C GLY A 151 -5.75 14.71 -4.70
N GLU A 152 -5.68 15.43 -5.81
CA GLU A 152 -6.80 16.22 -6.31
C GLU A 152 -8.03 15.36 -6.70
N ASP A 153 -7.81 14.10 -7.11
CA ASP A 153 -8.89 13.24 -7.62
C ASP A 153 -9.84 12.76 -6.53
N ILE A 154 -9.30 12.33 -5.38
CA ILE A 154 -10.11 11.99 -4.21
C ILE A 154 -10.84 13.23 -3.67
N ILE A 155 -10.26 14.44 -3.79
CA ILE A 155 -10.92 15.71 -3.42
C ILE A 155 -12.04 16.07 -4.41
N ASN A 156 -11.99 15.60 -5.67
CA ASN A 156 -13.13 15.65 -6.60
C ASN A 156 -14.22 14.64 -6.18
N GLN A 157 -13.86 13.37 -6.00
CA GLN A 157 -14.80 12.26 -5.70
C GLN A 157 -15.51 12.38 -4.33
N SER A 158 -14.87 13.03 -3.36
CA SER A 158 -15.41 13.29 -2.02
C SER A 158 -16.29 14.56 -1.94
N ALA A 159 -16.63 15.19 -3.07
CA ALA A 159 -17.35 16.45 -3.14
C ALA A 159 -16.71 17.59 -2.29
N ARG A 160 -15.36 17.67 -2.30
CA ARG A 160 -14.54 18.59 -1.47
C ARG A 160 -14.57 18.30 0.04
N GLY A 161 -14.98 17.10 0.46
CA GLY A 161 -15.16 16.72 1.86
C GLY A 161 -13.90 16.30 2.62
N VAL A 162 -12.71 16.22 1.99
CA VAL A 162 -11.48 15.70 2.62
C VAL A 162 -10.24 16.55 2.33
N VAL A 163 -9.22 16.36 3.19
CA VAL A 163 -7.81 16.67 2.91
C VAL A 163 -7.12 15.36 2.51
N VAL A 164 -6.17 15.41 1.57
CA VAL A 164 -5.39 14.23 1.14
C VAL A 164 -3.91 14.49 1.38
N VAL A 165 -3.25 13.55 2.06
CA VAL A 165 -1.80 13.51 2.29
C VAL A 165 -1.25 12.25 1.65
N ILE A 166 -0.17 12.35 0.88
CA ILE A 166 0.47 11.22 0.20
C ILE A 166 1.95 11.22 0.59
N ILE A 167 2.46 10.10 1.12
CA ILE A 167 3.82 10.04 1.69
C ILE A 167 4.76 9.15 0.88
N GLN A 168 6.04 9.56 0.79
CA GLN A 168 7.15 8.67 0.43
C GLN A 168 7.65 7.92 1.67
N TYR A 169 8.16 6.70 1.52
CA TYR A 169 8.84 5.97 2.60
C TYR A 169 9.98 5.09 2.09
N ARG A 170 10.97 4.80 2.95
CA ARG A 170 12.10 3.90 2.62
C ARG A 170 11.67 2.43 2.65
N LEU A 171 12.35 1.64 1.84
CA LEU A 171 12.00 0.28 1.47
C LEU A 171 13.02 -0.71 2.09
N GLY A 172 12.54 -1.84 2.66
CA GLY A 172 13.34 -2.91 3.30
C GLY A 172 13.78 -2.79 4.78
N PHE A 173 13.67 -3.89 5.57
CA PHE A 173 14.33 -4.05 6.90
C PHE A 173 14.53 -5.53 7.38
N ASN A 174 14.81 -5.77 8.68
CA ASN A 174 15.58 -6.86 9.33
C ASN A 174 14.79 -7.95 10.11
N ASP A 175 14.87 -9.22 9.68
CA ASP A 175 14.43 -10.48 10.34
C ASP A 175 15.42 -11.61 9.95
N ARG A 176 15.28 -12.87 10.42
CA ARG A 176 16.14 -14.00 10.01
C ARG A 176 16.31 -14.12 8.49
N ILE A 177 15.27 -13.93 7.69
CA ILE A 177 15.41 -13.97 6.22
C ILE A 177 16.20 -12.75 5.73
N PRO A 178 15.82 -11.50 6.05
CA PRO A 178 16.65 -10.34 5.79
C PRO A 178 18.07 -10.31 6.42
N GLU A 179 18.40 -11.13 7.42
CA GLU A 179 19.78 -11.29 7.93
C GLU A 179 20.64 -12.12 6.96
N LEU A 180 20.03 -13.10 6.26
CA LEU A 180 20.65 -13.74 5.11
C LEU A 180 20.81 -12.75 3.95
N LEU A 181 19.80 -11.88 3.73
CA LEU A 181 19.92 -10.82 2.71
C LEU A 181 20.95 -9.76 3.09
N PHE A 182 21.08 -9.41 4.37
CA PHE A 182 22.11 -8.51 4.89
C PHE A 182 23.49 -9.12 4.69
N SER A 183 23.65 -10.42 4.98
CA SER A 183 24.87 -11.17 4.69
C SER A 183 25.21 -11.16 3.19
N GLU A 184 24.21 -11.26 2.32
CA GLU A 184 24.38 -11.21 0.86
C GLU A 184 24.70 -9.79 0.35
N VAL A 185 24.10 -8.74 0.93
CA VAL A 185 24.50 -7.35 0.66
C VAL A 185 25.97 -7.15 1.09
N VAL A 186 26.36 -7.59 2.29
CA VAL A 186 27.75 -7.53 2.77
C VAL A 186 28.70 -8.30 1.85
N ALA A 187 28.26 -9.42 1.26
CA ALA A 187 29.01 -10.17 0.26
C ALA A 187 29.22 -9.38 -1.04
N GLN A 188 28.15 -8.81 -1.60
CA GLN A 188 28.19 -8.12 -2.89
C GLN A 188 28.81 -6.70 -2.84
N THR A 189 28.87 -6.06 -1.66
CA THR A 189 29.42 -4.69 -1.50
C THR A 189 30.89 -4.62 -1.06
N ASN A 190 31.62 -5.74 -1.08
CA ASN A 190 32.99 -5.89 -0.54
C ASN A 190 33.13 -5.66 0.99
N CYS A 191 32.03 -5.62 1.75
CA CYS A 191 32.07 -5.36 3.20
C CYS A 191 32.42 -6.61 4.04
N THR A 192 32.58 -7.79 3.44
CA THR A 192 32.91 -9.08 4.10
C THR A 192 34.14 -9.06 5.00
N SER A 193 35.10 -8.17 4.76
CA SER A 193 36.34 -8.04 5.53
C SER A 193 36.32 -6.92 6.58
N ALA A 194 35.22 -6.16 6.67
CA ALA A 194 35.09 -5.07 7.63
C ALA A 194 34.85 -5.59 9.05
N THR A 195 35.51 -4.97 10.04
CA THR A 195 35.28 -5.25 11.47
C THR A 195 33.92 -4.79 11.98
N ASP A 196 33.28 -3.85 11.26
CA ASP A 196 31.88 -3.48 11.39
C ASP A 196 31.30 -3.38 9.97
N ALA A 197 30.55 -4.40 9.57
CA ALA A 197 29.94 -4.48 8.26
C ALA A 197 28.88 -3.39 8.03
N LEU A 198 28.15 -2.96 9.07
CA LEU A 198 27.13 -1.91 8.95
C LEU A 198 27.76 -0.52 8.78
N THR A 199 28.86 -0.24 9.48
CA THR A 199 29.64 0.99 9.25
C THR A 199 30.30 0.99 7.86
N CYS A 200 30.75 -0.17 7.37
CA CYS A 200 31.17 -0.30 5.97
C CYS A 200 30.02 0.02 4.99
N LEU A 201 28.84 -0.58 5.15
CA LEU A 201 27.68 -0.34 4.28
C LEU A 201 27.14 1.10 4.31
N ARG A 202 27.43 1.89 5.36
CA ARG A 202 27.15 3.34 5.37
C ARG A 202 28.12 4.16 4.52
N ALA A 203 29.32 3.63 4.24
CA ALA A 203 30.33 4.27 3.41
C ALA A 203 30.33 3.78 1.94
N VAL A 204 29.65 2.68 1.63
CA VAL A 204 29.39 2.22 0.25
C VAL A 204 28.49 3.24 -0.46
N ASP A 205 28.70 3.45 -1.77
CA ASP A 205 27.86 4.30 -2.60
C ASP A 205 26.49 3.65 -2.89
N ALA A 206 25.49 4.48 -3.22
CA ALA A 206 24.12 3.99 -3.44
C ALA A 206 24.00 3.09 -4.69
N THR A 207 24.86 3.27 -5.71
CA THR A 207 24.82 2.46 -6.94
C THR A 207 25.31 1.04 -6.70
N THR A 208 26.36 0.86 -5.89
CA THR A 208 26.84 -0.46 -5.44
C THR A 208 25.82 -1.15 -4.53
N LEU A 209 25.17 -0.40 -3.62
CA LEU A 209 24.09 -0.93 -2.79
C LEU A 209 22.89 -1.40 -3.63
N GLU A 210 22.49 -0.66 -4.66
CA GLU A 210 21.41 -1.08 -5.55
C GLU A 210 21.79 -2.28 -6.41
N THR A 211 23.04 -2.35 -6.87
CA THR A 211 23.50 -3.51 -7.63
C THR A 211 23.33 -4.79 -6.80
N ALA A 212 23.60 -4.74 -5.49
CA ALA A 212 23.30 -5.84 -4.57
C ALA A 212 21.79 -6.06 -4.37
N ASN A 213 21.01 -4.99 -4.14
CA ASN A 213 19.55 -5.05 -3.95
C ASN A 213 18.83 -5.67 -5.15
N THR A 214 19.05 -5.16 -6.37
CA THR A 214 18.55 -5.71 -7.63
C THR A 214 18.93 -7.19 -7.82
N ASN A 215 20.18 -7.58 -7.54
CA ASN A 215 20.58 -8.99 -7.64
C ASN A 215 19.85 -9.89 -6.61
N ILE A 216 19.69 -9.40 -5.38
CA ILE A 216 19.01 -10.11 -4.27
C ILE A 216 17.51 -10.25 -4.54
N VAL A 217 16.85 -9.22 -5.09
CA VAL A 217 15.43 -9.31 -5.40
C VAL A 217 15.20 -10.18 -6.63
N ALA A 218 16.00 -10.04 -7.70
CA ALA A 218 15.91 -10.90 -8.88
C ALA A 218 16.02 -12.40 -8.57
N ALA A 219 16.86 -12.77 -7.59
CA ALA A 219 17.03 -14.12 -7.06
C ALA A 219 15.81 -14.67 -6.30
N GLY A 220 14.93 -13.80 -5.81
CA GLY A 220 13.72 -14.17 -5.10
C GLY A 220 12.73 -14.92 -6.00
N PHE A 221 11.87 -15.71 -5.36
CA PHE A 221 10.79 -16.43 -6.03
C PHE A 221 9.87 -15.43 -6.75
N PHE A 222 9.48 -15.73 -8.00
CA PHE A 222 8.68 -14.84 -8.82
C PHE A 222 7.44 -14.31 -8.08
N GLY A 223 7.21 -13.00 -8.17
CA GLY A 223 6.07 -12.34 -7.53
C GLY A 223 6.16 -12.17 -6.01
N THR A 224 7.29 -12.53 -5.40
CA THR A 224 7.60 -12.20 -3.99
C THR A 224 8.60 -11.04 -3.90
N PHE A 225 8.72 -10.49 -2.69
CA PHE A 225 9.56 -9.33 -2.38
C PHE A 225 10.53 -9.70 -1.27
N SER A 226 11.84 -9.54 -1.51
CA SER A 226 12.85 -10.01 -0.56
C SER A 226 12.93 -9.13 0.71
N THR A 227 12.71 -7.82 0.58
CA THR A 227 12.98 -6.82 1.64
C THR A 227 11.68 -6.22 2.19
N VAL A 228 11.04 -6.95 3.09
CA VAL A 228 9.70 -6.62 3.67
C VAL A 228 9.76 -6.15 5.14
N PRO A 229 8.63 -5.74 5.77
CA PRO A 229 8.54 -5.48 7.20
C PRO A 229 8.70 -6.75 8.06
N VAL A 230 9.02 -6.52 9.35
CA VAL A 230 9.70 -7.51 10.20
C VAL A 230 9.34 -7.32 11.68
N VAL A 231 9.47 -8.37 12.50
CA VAL A 231 9.23 -8.30 13.95
C VAL A 231 10.46 -7.71 14.66
N ASP A 232 10.56 -6.38 14.68
CA ASP A 232 11.68 -5.65 15.28
C ASP A 232 11.62 -5.56 16.82
N GLY A 233 10.50 -5.96 17.43
CA GLY A 233 10.30 -5.89 18.88
C GLY A 233 10.00 -4.49 19.44
N VAL A 234 9.88 -3.46 18.58
CA VAL A 234 9.76 -2.05 18.98
C VAL A 234 8.60 -1.34 18.28
N PHE A 235 8.48 -1.50 16.95
CA PHE A 235 7.35 -1.04 16.15
C PHE A 235 6.39 -2.19 15.81
N ILE A 236 6.92 -3.34 15.41
CA ILE A 236 6.20 -4.59 15.22
C ILE A 236 6.69 -5.55 16.32
N THR A 237 5.95 -5.59 17.42
CA THR A 237 6.35 -6.33 18.63
C THR A 237 6.13 -7.85 18.54
N GLN A 238 5.33 -8.31 17.56
CA GLN A 238 5.01 -9.70 17.25
C GLN A 238 4.39 -9.79 15.84
N ARG A 239 4.21 -10.99 15.29
CA ARG A 239 3.56 -11.20 13.98
C ARG A 239 2.16 -10.55 13.93
N PRO A 240 1.80 -9.82 12.84
CA PRO A 240 0.51 -9.14 12.72
C PRO A 240 -0.70 -10.05 12.97
N THR A 241 -0.72 -11.29 12.46
CA THR A 241 -1.82 -12.25 12.72
C THR A 241 -2.12 -12.42 14.20
N LEU A 242 -1.09 -12.52 15.05
CA LEU A 242 -1.25 -12.68 16.50
C LEU A 242 -1.85 -11.42 17.14
N SER A 243 -1.41 -10.24 16.71
CA SER A 243 -1.96 -8.96 17.21
C SER A 243 -3.44 -8.79 16.84
N LEU A 244 -3.84 -9.23 15.63
CA LEU A 244 -5.24 -9.19 15.19
C LEU A 244 -6.11 -10.20 15.95
N LEU A 245 -5.62 -11.43 16.16
CA LEU A 245 -6.29 -12.45 16.97
C LEU A 245 -6.47 -12.04 18.45
N GLU A 246 -5.55 -11.23 18.99
CA GLU A 246 -5.66 -10.63 20.32
C GLU A 246 -6.49 -9.33 20.36
N GLY A 247 -7.02 -8.85 19.23
CA GLY A 247 -7.77 -7.60 19.14
C GLY A 247 -6.94 -6.34 19.39
N LYS A 248 -5.61 -6.40 19.25
CA LYS A 248 -4.66 -5.28 19.47
C LYS A 248 -4.64 -4.31 18.28
N VAL A 249 -5.81 -3.78 17.91
CA VAL A 249 -5.97 -2.78 16.85
C VAL A 249 -5.97 -1.34 17.40
N ASN A 250 -5.68 -0.37 16.54
CA ASN A 250 -5.63 1.06 16.89
C ASN A 250 -6.39 1.89 15.83
N GLY A 251 -7.68 1.58 15.69
CA GLY A 251 -8.60 2.25 14.75
C GLY A 251 -10.06 1.98 15.13
N GLU A 252 -10.97 2.79 14.62
CA GLU A 252 -12.39 2.73 15.00
C GLU A 252 -13.26 1.92 14.04
N ALA A 253 -12.88 1.83 12.76
CA ALA A 253 -13.57 1.03 11.77
C ALA A 253 -12.58 0.55 10.71
N LEU A 254 -12.98 -0.45 9.92
CA LEU A 254 -12.21 -0.96 8.79
C LEU A 254 -13.09 -1.13 7.56
N LEU A 255 -12.68 -0.54 6.44
CA LEU A 255 -13.12 -0.93 5.10
C LEU A 255 -11.96 -1.68 4.44
N SER A 256 -12.23 -2.87 3.92
CA SER A 256 -11.26 -3.68 3.19
C SER A 256 -11.86 -4.16 1.88
N VAL A 257 -11.14 -3.94 0.78
CA VAL A 257 -11.49 -4.39 -0.57
C VAL A 257 -10.36 -5.28 -1.07
N THR A 258 -10.72 -6.33 -1.82
CA THR A 258 -9.76 -7.14 -2.59
C THR A 258 -10.30 -7.34 -4.00
N ASN A 259 -9.41 -7.61 -4.94
CA ASN A 259 -9.77 -7.85 -6.34
C ASN A 259 -9.94 -9.37 -6.58
N THR A 260 -10.81 -9.79 -7.50
CA THR A 260 -11.11 -11.24 -7.69
C THR A 260 -9.86 -12.08 -8.03
N PHE A 261 -8.85 -11.49 -8.67
CA PHE A 261 -7.65 -12.17 -9.17
C PHE A 261 -6.36 -11.50 -8.67
N GLU A 262 -6.23 -11.33 -7.35
CA GLU A 262 -5.02 -10.76 -6.72
C GLU A 262 -3.72 -11.46 -7.18
N GLY A 263 -3.72 -12.80 -7.22
CA GLY A 263 -2.49 -13.59 -7.39
C GLY A 263 -1.90 -13.60 -8.80
N THR A 264 -2.72 -13.41 -9.84
CA THR A 264 -2.35 -13.65 -11.25
C THR A 264 -1.12 -12.87 -11.71
N VAL A 265 -0.95 -11.62 -11.26
CA VAL A 265 0.22 -10.78 -11.63
C VAL A 265 1.50 -11.16 -10.87
N PHE A 266 1.39 -12.00 -9.84
CA PHE A 266 2.49 -12.50 -9.02
C PHE A 266 2.79 -13.98 -9.27
N VAL A 267 2.12 -14.62 -10.23
CA VAL A 267 2.42 -15.97 -10.70
C VAL A 267 3.11 -15.90 -12.06
N ASN A 268 4.14 -16.74 -12.26
CA ASN A 268 4.75 -16.90 -13.58
C ASN A 268 3.80 -17.70 -14.48
N GLN A 269 2.98 -17.00 -15.25
CA GLN A 269 1.95 -17.54 -16.15
C GLN A 269 2.47 -18.51 -17.24
N SER A 270 3.78 -18.73 -17.35
CA SER A 270 4.39 -19.74 -18.23
C SER A 270 4.78 -21.05 -17.52
N VAL A 271 4.64 -21.12 -16.19
CA VAL A 271 5.04 -22.27 -15.36
C VAL A 271 3.81 -22.96 -14.79
N VAL A 272 3.59 -24.20 -15.18
CA VAL A 272 2.49 -25.03 -14.67
C VAL A 272 3.04 -26.04 -13.66
N VAL A 273 2.71 -25.83 -12.39
CA VAL A 273 3.01 -26.72 -11.26
C VAL A 273 1.73 -26.94 -10.44
N THR A 274 1.70 -27.98 -9.61
CA THR A 274 0.53 -28.21 -8.73
C THR A 274 0.51 -27.20 -7.58
N ALA A 275 -0.68 -26.89 -7.06
CA ALA A 275 -0.85 -26.03 -5.88
C ALA A 275 -0.01 -26.49 -4.67
N ALA A 276 0.16 -27.80 -4.50
CA ALA A 276 1.02 -28.38 -3.47
C ALA A 276 2.51 -28.04 -3.66
N GLN A 277 3.02 -28.15 -4.90
CA GLN A 277 4.41 -27.81 -5.22
C GLN A 277 4.65 -26.30 -5.10
N TYR A 278 3.75 -25.49 -5.68
CA TYR A 278 3.82 -24.03 -5.58
C TYR A 278 3.85 -23.53 -4.13
N ALA A 279 3.09 -24.14 -3.22
CA ALA A 279 3.12 -23.79 -1.80
C ALA A 279 4.43 -24.18 -1.07
N LEU A 280 5.19 -25.18 -1.55
CA LEU A 280 6.54 -25.47 -1.05
C LEU A 280 7.54 -24.43 -1.55
N ASP A 281 7.43 -24.03 -2.81
CA ASP A 281 8.36 -23.09 -3.44
C ASP A 281 8.13 -21.64 -2.94
N LEU A 282 6.87 -21.28 -2.66
CA LEU A 282 6.46 -19.99 -2.09
C LEU A 282 6.77 -19.84 -0.59
N PHE A 283 6.62 -20.91 0.21
CA PHE A 283 6.77 -20.84 1.67
C PHE A 283 7.88 -21.77 2.20
N PRO A 284 9.12 -21.27 2.40
CA PRO A 284 10.25 -22.06 2.91
C PRO A 284 10.07 -22.68 4.31
N GLY A 285 9.00 -22.33 5.04
CA GLY A 285 8.60 -22.97 6.29
C GLY A 285 7.70 -24.21 6.14
N PHE A 286 7.24 -24.53 4.93
CA PHE A 286 6.30 -25.63 4.69
C PHE A 286 6.99 -27.00 4.59
N GLY A 287 6.33 -28.02 5.15
CA GLY A 287 6.63 -29.41 4.88
C GLY A 287 5.62 -30.03 3.92
N THR A 288 5.91 -31.24 3.45
CA THR A 288 5.03 -32.01 2.55
C THR A 288 3.62 -32.20 3.10
N ALA A 289 3.42 -32.18 4.42
CA ALA A 289 2.10 -32.24 5.04
C ALA A 289 1.25 -31.00 4.71
N GLN A 290 1.79 -29.79 4.91
CA GLN A 290 1.11 -28.52 4.58
C GLN A 290 0.86 -28.43 3.07
N ALA A 291 1.85 -28.78 2.25
CA ALA A 291 1.75 -28.83 0.80
C ALA A 291 0.63 -29.74 0.31
N ASN A 292 0.51 -30.96 0.86
CA ASN A 292 -0.57 -31.89 0.52
C ASN A 292 -1.94 -31.34 0.93
N THR A 293 -2.05 -30.61 2.05
CA THR A 293 -3.30 -29.95 2.44
C THR A 293 -3.67 -28.84 1.46
N VAL A 294 -2.73 -28.00 1.02
CA VAL A 294 -2.98 -27.02 -0.06
C VAL A 294 -3.42 -27.73 -1.34
N GLY A 295 -2.69 -28.75 -1.76
CA GLY A 295 -3.06 -29.55 -2.95
C GLY A 295 -4.47 -30.12 -2.90
N ALA A 296 -4.95 -30.54 -1.72
CA ALA A 296 -6.32 -31.02 -1.53
C ALA A 296 -7.36 -29.88 -1.52
N LEU A 297 -7.05 -28.73 -0.89
CA LEU A 297 -7.96 -27.59 -0.76
C LEU A 297 -8.26 -26.88 -2.08
N TYR A 298 -7.30 -26.85 -3.01
CA TYR A 298 -7.47 -26.22 -4.34
C TYR A 298 -7.77 -27.24 -5.47
N ALA A 299 -7.83 -28.55 -5.17
CA ALA A 299 -7.89 -29.63 -6.17
C ALA A 299 -9.02 -29.53 -7.21
N ASN A 300 -10.11 -28.80 -6.91
CA ASN A 300 -11.30 -28.68 -7.76
C ASN A 300 -11.46 -27.26 -8.38
N ASP A 301 -10.59 -26.32 -8.02
CA ASP A 301 -10.69 -24.92 -8.44
C ASP A 301 -9.98 -24.71 -9.78
N GLY A 302 -10.66 -25.05 -10.87
CA GLY A 302 -10.16 -24.83 -12.23
C GLY A 302 -8.97 -25.72 -12.61
N ASN A 303 -8.06 -25.19 -13.44
CA ASN A 303 -6.83 -25.87 -13.85
C ASN A 303 -5.66 -25.49 -12.93
N GLU A 304 -4.53 -26.19 -13.07
CA GLU A 304 -3.36 -26.01 -12.20
C GLU A 304 -2.85 -24.56 -12.15
N LEU A 305 -2.95 -23.80 -13.25
CA LEU A 305 -2.59 -22.39 -13.29
C LEU A 305 -3.55 -21.51 -12.47
N PHE A 306 -4.86 -21.72 -12.59
CA PHE A 306 -5.86 -21.07 -11.73
C PHE A 306 -5.65 -21.42 -10.25
N GLN A 307 -5.26 -22.67 -9.95
CA GLN A 307 -5.00 -23.09 -8.57
C GLN A 307 -3.79 -22.39 -7.95
N VAL A 308 -2.71 -22.14 -8.70
CA VAL A 308 -1.56 -21.38 -8.17
C VAL A 308 -1.82 -19.88 -8.10
N ASP A 309 -2.58 -19.31 -9.05
CA ASP A 309 -3.12 -17.94 -8.95
C ASP A 309 -3.96 -17.77 -7.68
N ALA A 310 -4.82 -18.75 -7.37
CA ALA A 310 -5.65 -18.75 -6.17
C ALA A 310 -4.82 -18.94 -4.89
N VAL A 311 -3.81 -19.82 -4.88
CA VAL A 311 -2.88 -19.95 -3.74
C VAL A 311 -2.16 -18.64 -3.46
N GLN A 312 -1.60 -18.00 -4.49
CA GLN A 312 -0.88 -16.72 -4.34
C GLN A 312 -1.83 -15.60 -3.89
N GLY A 313 -2.99 -15.48 -4.54
CA GLY A 313 -3.99 -14.47 -4.22
C GLY A 313 -4.55 -14.62 -2.79
N GLU A 314 -4.98 -15.82 -2.42
CA GLU A 314 -5.61 -16.07 -1.12
C GLU A 314 -4.60 -16.01 0.03
N SER A 315 -3.43 -16.66 -0.10
CA SER A 315 -2.47 -16.73 1.00
C SER A 315 -1.80 -15.38 1.31
N ILE A 316 -1.53 -14.54 0.29
CA ILE A 316 -0.81 -13.27 0.47
C ILE A 316 -1.75 -12.07 0.61
N PHE A 317 -2.91 -12.06 -0.06
CA PHE A 317 -3.79 -10.88 -0.15
C PHE A 317 -5.16 -11.12 0.47
N ILE A 318 -5.95 -12.07 -0.05
CA ILE A 318 -7.38 -12.16 0.27
C ILE A 318 -7.60 -12.63 1.72
N CYS A 319 -6.99 -13.74 2.15
CA CYS A 319 -7.23 -14.28 3.49
C CYS A 319 -6.77 -13.36 4.63
N PRO A 320 -5.60 -12.68 4.54
CA PRO A 320 -5.23 -11.62 5.48
C PRO A 320 -6.31 -10.54 5.71
N THR A 321 -7.15 -10.22 4.72
CA THR A 321 -8.25 -9.27 4.92
C THR A 321 -9.31 -9.76 5.89
N TYR A 322 -9.63 -11.07 5.92
CA TYR A 322 -10.58 -11.61 6.89
C TYR A 322 -10.03 -11.58 8.33
N TYR A 323 -8.72 -11.75 8.51
CA TYR A 323 -8.10 -11.62 9.84
C TYR A 323 -8.18 -10.17 10.34
N LEU A 324 -8.00 -9.19 9.42
CA LEU A 324 -8.18 -7.77 9.71
C LEU A 324 -9.64 -7.46 10.07
N LEU A 325 -10.61 -7.90 9.27
CA LEU A 325 -12.05 -7.65 9.50
C LEU A 325 -12.53 -8.20 10.85
N ASN A 326 -12.11 -9.42 11.20
CA ASN A 326 -12.47 -10.06 12.48
C ASN A 326 -11.94 -9.32 13.71
N ALA A 327 -10.91 -8.46 13.56
CA ALA A 327 -10.40 -7.63 14.65
C ALA A 327 -11.21 -6.33 14.86
N PHE A 328 -12.22 -6.05 14.02
CA PHE A 328 -13.12 -4.88 14.11
C PHE A 328 -14.61 -5.29 14.13
N PRO A 329 -15.06 -6.15 15.08
CA PRO A 329 -16.43 -6.66 15.12
C PRO A 329 -17.48 -5.52 15.21
N GLY A 330 -18.58 -5.66 14.47
CA GLY A 330 -19.63 -4.65 14.32
C GLY A 330 -19.19 -3.33 13.66
N ARG A 331 -17.94 -3.22 13.16
CA ARG A 331 -17.33 -1.99 12.63
C ARG A 331 -16.43 -2.23 11.40
N SER A 332 -16.63 -3.35 10.72
CA SER A 332 -15.81 -3.81 9.59
C SER A 332 -16.66 -4.05 8.35
N PHE A 333 -16.21 -3.60 7.18
CA PHE A 333 -16.89 -3.74 5.89
C PHE A 333 -15.94 -4.39 4.86
N LYS A 334 -16.41 -5.43 4.19
CA LYS A 334 -15.66 -6.17 3.16
C LYS A 334 -16.26 -5.94 1.78
N GLY A 335 -15.42 -5.76 0.75
CA GLY A 335 -15.84 -5.69 -0.64
C GLY A 335 -14.95 -6.49 -1.58
N GLU A 336 -15.50 -6.84 -2.74
CA GLU A 336 -14.82 -7.52 -3.83
C GLU A 336 -14.89 -6.66 -5.10
N PHE A 337 -13.75 -6.30 -5.67
CA PHE A 337 -13.66 -5.63 -6.97
C PHE A 337 -13.46 -6.69 -8.08
N ALA A 338 -14.47 -6.86 -8.91
CA ALA A 338 -14.59 -7.99 -9.84
C ALA A 338 -14.73 -7.58 -11.31
N ILE A 339 -14.43 -6.31 -11.66
CA ILE A 339 -14.38 -5.86 -13.05
C ILE A 339 -13.23 -6.56 -13.79
N PRO A 340 -13.49 -7.37 -14.84
CA PRO A 340 -12.43 -8.05 -15.57
C PRO A 340 -11.39 -7.08 -16.16
N PRO A 341 -10.08 -7.38 -16.05
CA PRO A 341 -9.51 -8.66 -15.64
C PRO A 341 -9.39 -8.91 -14.13
N GLY A 342 -9.81 -7.97 -13.27
CA GLY A 342 -9.92 -8.18 -11.82
C GLY A 342 -8.59 -8.37 -11.10
N LEU A 343 -7.49 -7.91 -11.68
CA LEU A 343 -6.12 -8.11 -11.19
C LEU A 343 -5.80 -7.16 -10.03
N HIS A 344 -4.76 -7.48 -9.25
CA HIS A 344 -4.26 -6.61 -8.18
C HIS A 344 -4.09 -5.15 -8.63
N GLY A 345 -4.55 -4.20 -7.79
CA GLY A 345 -4.44 -2.75 -8.05
C GLY A 345 -5.33 -2.18 -9.16
N ASN A 346 -6.16 -2.98 -9.86
CA ASN A 346 -7.07 -2.49 -10.91
C ASN A 346 -8.18 -1.56 -10.36
N ASP A 347 -8.50 -1.71 -9.08
CA ASP A 347 -9.39 -0.90 -8.26
C ASP A 347 -8.81 0.51 -7.99
N VAL A 348 -7.49 0.64 -7.83
CA VAL A 348 -6.82 1.89 -7.45
C VAL A 348 -7.04 2.99 -8.49
N LEU A 349 -7.20 2.62 -9.76
CA LEU A 349 -7.51 3.54 -10.87
C LEU A 349 -8.87 4.23 -10.75
N TYR A 350 -9.77 3.74 -9.88
CA TYR A 350 -11.05 4.40 -9.58
C TYR A 350 -10.90 5.46 -8.48
N TYR A 351 -9.90 5.33 -7.61
CA TYR A 351 -9.53 6.35 -6.62
C TYR A 351 -8.60 7.41 -7.22
N PHE A 352 -7.67 6.99 -8.08
CA PHE A 352 -6.68 7.83 -8.75
C PHE A 352 -6.68 7.60 -10.28
N PRO A 353 -7.71 8.07 -11.01
CA PRO A 353 -7.78 7.95 -12.46
C PRO A 353 -6.66 8.76 -13.13
N GLY A 354 -5.80 8.09 -13.91
CA GLY A 354 -4.59 8.67 -14.50
C GLY A 354 -3.30 8.31 -13.77
N ALA A 355 -3.36 7.59 -12.64
CA ALA A 355 -2.17 7.01 -12.01
C ALA A 355 -1.41 6.13 -13.02
N GLU A 356 -0.09 6.29 -13.09
CA GLU A 356 0.79 5.66 -14.09
C GLU A 356 0.40 5.93 -15.56
N GLY A 357 -0.48 6.91 -15.83
CA GLY A 357 -1.09 7.16 -17.14
C GLY A 357 -2.22 6.19 -17.51
N LEU A 358 -2.66 5.34 -16.57
CA LEU A 358 -3.70 4.34 -16.74
C LEU A 358 -5.07 4.87 -16.29
N PHE A 359 -6.14 4.28 -16.84
CA PHE A 359 -7.53 4.69 -16.59
C PHE A 359 -8.41 3.47 -16.24
N PRO A 360 -9.52 3.67 -15.50
CA PRO A 360 -10.48 2.63 -15.16
C PRO A 360 -10.82 1.64 -16.30
N PRO A 361 -10.62 0.31 -16.13
CA PRO A 361 -10.91 -0.69 -17.15
C PRO A 361 -12.41 -0.80 -17.51
N PHE A 362 -13.28 -0.29 -16.64
CA PHE A 362 -14.71 -0.10 -16.92
C PHE A 362 -15.10 1.35 -16.60
N ASN A 363 -15.03 2.21 -17.63
CA ASN A 363 -15.47 3.60 -17.57
C ASN A 363 -17.01 3.69 -17.68
N ASN A 364 -17.70 3.51 -16.55
CA ASN A 364 -19.14 3.67 -16.41
C ASN A 364 -19.44 4.56 -15.20
N THR A 365 -20.14 5.67 -15.40
CA THR A 365 -20.39 6.67 -14.35
C THR A 365 -21.10 6.07 -13.13
N ALA A 366 -22.13 5.24 -13.32
CA ALA A 366 -22.87 4.65 -12.19
C ALA A 366 -22.03 3.63 -11.41
N PHE A 367 -21.07 2.96 -12.06
CA PHE A 367 -20.09 2.11 -11.36
C PHE A 367 -19.06 2.94 -10.58
N ILE A 368 -18.50 3.99 -11.21
CA ILE A 368 -17.51 4.88 -10.58
C ILE A 368 -18.13 5.58 -9.37
N ASP A 369 -19.35 6.12 -9.51
CA ASP A 369 -20.14 6.72 -8.44
C ASP A 369 -20.53 5.73 -7.33
N ALA A 370 -20.48 4.42 -7.56
CA ALA A 370 -20.72 3.40 -6.55
C ALA A 370 -19.43 3.02 -5.80
N PHE A 371 -18.37 2.69 -6.55
CA PHE A 371 -17.13 2.18 -5.98
C PHE A 371 -16.32 3.29 -5.29
N ALA A 372 -15.97 4.36 -6.02
CA ALA A 372 -15.16 5.45 -5.48
C ALA A 372 -15.88 6.20 -4.35
N GLN A 373 -17.21 6.34 -4.45
CA GLN A 373 -17.99 6.98 -3.40
C GLN A 373 -18.05 6.16 -2.11
N SER A 374 -18.12 4.83 -2.18
CA SER A 374 -18.16 4.02 -0.95
C SER A 374 -16.87 4.21 -0.13
N PHE A 375 -15.73 4.34 -0.82
CA PHE A 375 -14.44 4.66 -0.22
C PHE A 375 -14.41 6.09 0.36
N THR A 376 -14.83 7.13 -0.38
CA THR A 376 -14.84 8.51 0.15
C THR A 376 -15.87 8.72 1.26
N SER A 377 -17.00 8.03 1.22
CA SER A 377 -18.02 8.04 2.28
C SER A 377 -17.47 7.40 3.56
N PHE A 378 -16.72 6.30 3.46
CA PHE A 378 -16.03 5.69 4.59
C PHE A 378 -14.91 6.58 5.15
N ILE A 379 -14.13 7.27 4.32
CA ILE A 379 -13.11 8.23 4.78
C ILE A 379 -13.74 9.36 5.61
N ILE A 380 -14.90 9.88 5.19
CA ILE A 380 -15.56 11.00 5.86
C ILE A 380 -16.30 10.55 7.14
N ASN A 381 -16.99 9.40 7.09
CA ASN A 381 -17.98 9.02 8.11
C ASN A 381 -17.67 7.72 8.88
N GLN A 382 -16.62 6.99 8.52
CA GLN A 382 -16.33 5.61 9.01
C GLN A 382 -17.43 4.57 8.68
N ASP A 383 -18.32 4.89 7.75
CA ASP A 383 -19.42 4.05 7.27
C ASP A 383 -19.61 4.28 5.75
N PRO A 384 -19.52 3.24 4.89
CA PRO A 384 -19.73 3.39 3.44
C PRO A 384 -21.20 3.69 3.08
N ASN A 385 -22.15 3.55 4.01
CA ASN A 385 -23.58 3.77 3.74
C ASN A 385 -24.00 5.24 3.71
N ILE A 386 -23.17 6.16 4.23
CA ILE A 386 -23.48 7.60 4.31
C ILE A 386 -23.13 8.27 2.97
N LYS A 387 -24.02 8.08 1.99
CA LYS A 387 -23.89 8.48 0.58
C LYS A 387 -23.71 9.99 0.39
N VAL A 388 -22.60 10.38 -0.23
CA VAL A 388 -22.35 11.76 -0.70
C VAL A 388 -23.25 12.13 -1.89
N ASN A 389 -23.56 11.18 -2.78
CA ASN A 389 -24.60 11.28 -3.80
C ASN A 389 -25.72 10.28 -3.47
N PRO A 390 -26.92 10.71 -3.03
CA PRO A 390 -28.00 9.79 -2.71
C PRO A 390 -28.50 8.94 -3.89
N THR A 391 -28.16 9.31 -5.14
CA THR A 391 -28.54 8.52 -6.34
C THR A 391 -27.57 7.40 -6.69
N THR A 392 -26.49 7.18 -5.93
CA THR A 392 -25.56 6.08 -6.24
C THR A 392 -26.19 4.70 -6.07
N ILE A 393 -25.83 3.75 -6.94
CA ILE A 393 -26.45 2.42 -7.04
C ILE A 393 -26.05 1.46 -5.91
N THR A 394 -25.02 1.77 -5.11
CA THR A 394 -24.60 0.92 -3.98
C THR A 394 -25.79 0.66 -3.03
N PRO A 395 -26.17 -0.60 -2.78
CA PRO A 395 -27.19 -0.92 -1.78
C PRO A 395 -26.64 -0.79 -0.35
N HIS A 396 -27.44 -1.14 0.66
CA HIS A 396 -26.96 -1.16 2.04
C HIS A 396 -25.83 -2.19 2.19
N TRP A 397 -24.72 -1.75 2.76
CA TRP A 397 -23.53 -2.55 3.03
C TRP A 397 -23.54 -2.93 4.52
N ASN A 398 -23.88 -4.20 4.80
CA ASN A 398 -23.81 -4.75 6.15
C ASN A 398 -22.36 -4.79 6.65
N THR A 399 -22.15 -4.80 7.97
CA THR A 399 -20.85 -5.15 8.53
C THR A 399 -20.55 -6.65 8.30
N PHE A 400 -19.27 -6.98 8.13
CA PHE A 400 -18.81 -8.33 7.73
C PHE A 400 -19.21 -9.44 8.71
N ASP A 401 -19.30 -9.14 10.01
CA ASP A 401 -19.77 -10.08 11.04
C ASP A 401 -21.24 -10.50 10.86
N ILE A 402 -22.03 -9.74 10.08
CA ILE A 402 -23.35 -10.16 9.62
C ILE A 402 -23.18 -11.12 8.44
N LEU A 403 -23.21 -12.43 8.74
CA LEU A 403 -23.23 -13.54 7.77
C LEU A 403 -22.04 -13.59 6.79
N HIS A 404 -20.89 -12.98 7.10
CA HIS A 404 -19.77 -12.81 6.16
C HIS A 404 -20.23 -12.10 4.88
N THR A 405 -20.95 -10.99 5.03
CA THR A 405 -21.44 -10.19 3.89
C THR A 405 -20.29 -9.39 3.27
N GLU A 406 -20.19 -9.42 1.94
CA GLU A 406 -19.28 -8.59 1.14
C GLU A 406 -20.06 -7.77 0.10
N MET A 407 -19.56 -6.60 -0.30
CA MET A 407 -20.11 -5.85 -1.44
C MET A 407 -19.35 -6.18 -2.72
N LEU A 408 -20.01 -6.83 -3.67
CA LEU A 408 -19.46 -7.17 -4.98
C LEU A 408 -19.63 -6.00 -5.95
N PHE A 409 -18.53 -5.59 -6.59
CA PHE A 409 -18.47 -4.55 -7.62
C PHE A 409 -18.05 -5.16 -8.96
N ASN A 410 -19.02 -5.47 -9.82
CA ASN A 410 -18.83 -6.17 -11.10
C ASN A 410 -19.63 -5.48 -12.24
N LYS A 411 -19.71 -6.13 -13.41
CA LYS A 411 -20.55 -5.77 -14.56
C LYS A 411 -21.16 -7.00 -15.22
N THR A 412 -22.22 -6.82 -15.99
CA THR A 412 -22.78 -7.88 -16.85
C THR A 412 -21.93 -8.11 -18.10
N ALA A 413 -22.20 -9.20 -18.84
CA ALA A 413 -21.63 -9.43 -20.16
C ALA A 413 -21.92 -8.30 -21.15
N ASP A 414 -23.08 -7.64 -21.01
CA ASP A 414 -23.51 -6.48 -21.81
C ASP A 414 -22.86 -5.15 -21.36
N ASN A 415 -21.99 -5.18 -20.33
CA ASN A 415 -21.33 -4.04 -19.69
C ASN A 415 -22.26 -3.10 -18.89
N GLU A 416 -23.38 -3.60 -18.36
CA GLU A 416 -24.16 -2.90 -17.34
C GLU A 416 -23.54 -3.07 -15.94
N PRO A 417 -23.57 -2.05 -15.07
CA PRO A 417 -22.91 -2.10 -13.77
C PRO A 417 -23.68 -2.98 -12.77
N VAL A 418 -22.96 -3.78 -11.99
CA VAL A 418 -23.53 -4.72 -11.02
C VAL A 418 -22.89 -4.48 -9.65
N VAL A 419 -23.67 -3.90 -8.73
CA VAL A 419 -23.22 -3.62 -7.35
C VAL A 419 -24.23 -4.20 -6.37
N HIS A 420 -23.85 -5.25 -5.63
CA HIS A 420 -24.75 -5.90 -4.67
C HIS A 420 -24.01 -6.65 -3.56
N ALA A 421 -24.72 -6.87 -2.45
CA ALA A 421 -24.23 -7.69 -1.36
C ALA A 421 -24.21 -9.18 -1.75
N ILE A 422 -23.10 -9.86 -1.45
CA ILE A 422 -22.88 -11.30 -1.55
C ILE A 422 -22.48 -11.85 -0.17
N THR A 423 -22.35 -13.17 -0.04
CA THR A 423 -21.78 -13.84 1.14
C THR A 423 -20.49 -14.53 0.75
N THR A 424 -19.44 -14.43 1.57
CA THR A 424 -18.17 -15.13 1.35
C THR A 424 -18.40 -16.63 1.16
N SER A 425 -17.74 -17.22 0.15
CA SER A 425 -17.81 -18.66 -0.08
C SER A 425 -17.28 -19.45 1.12
N ASN A 426 -18.04 -20.45 1.58
CA ASN A 426 -17.61 -21.36 2.64
C ASN A 426 -16.27 -22.05 2.30
N ALA A 427 -15.99 -22.33 1.02
CA ALA A 427 -14.72 -22.90 0.59
C ALA A 427 -13.55 -21.92 0.75
N LEU A 428 -13.76 -20.63 0.45
CA LEU A 428 -12.77 -19.58 0.70
C LEU A 428 -12.53 -19.41 2.21
N LEU A 429 -13.59 -19.41 3.03
CA LEU A 429 -13.47 -19.37 4.50
C LEU A 429 -12.69 -20.58 5.06
N GLU A 430 -12.90 -21.78 4.51
CA GLU A 430 -12.13 -22.99 4.88
C GLU A 430 -10.64 -22.86 4.53
N ARG A 431 -10.32 -22.34 3.33
CA ARG A 431 -8.94 -22.09 2.91
C ARG A 431 -8.27 -20.99 3.74
N CYS A 432 -8.97 -19.91 4.04
CA CYS A 432 -8.46 -18.86 4.93
C CYS A 432 -8.29 -19.33 6.38
N ALA A 433 -9.12 -20.26 6.86
CA ALA A 433 -8.90 -20.91 8.15
C ALA A 433 -7.62 -21.77 8.15
N PHE A 434 -7.34 -22.49 7.06
CA PHE A 434 -6.06 -23.18 6.87
C PHE A 434 -4.88 -22.20 6.88
N TRP A 435 -4.89 -21.16 6.03
CA TRP A 435 -3.79 -20.19 5.94
C TRP A 435 -3.47 -19.51 7.28
N ASN A 436 -4.50 -19.13 8.05
CA ASN A 436 -4.32 -18.60 9.41
C ASN A 436 -3.64 -19.62 10.34
N SER A 437 -4.06 -20.88 10.28
CA SER A 437 -3.50 -21.96 11.13
C SER A 437 -2.00 -22.24 10.87
N VAL A 438 -1.49 -21.89 9.70
CA VAL A 438 -0.07 -22.03 9.31
C VAL A 438 0.69 -20.70 9.26
N GLY A 439 0.14 -19.61 9.82
CA GLY A 439 0.74 -18.28 9.84
C GLY A 439 2.16 -18.22 10.43
N ASN A 440 2.52 -19.15 11.31
CA ASN A 440 3.88 -19.28 11.86
C ASN A 440 4.90 -19.93 10.89
N LEU A 441 4.43 -20.51 9.78
CA LEU A 441 5.23 -21.11 8.71
C LEU A 441 5.24 -20.25 7.44
N THR A 442 4.22 -19.41 7.24
CA THR A 442 4.16 -18.37 6.19
C THR A 442 4.69 -17.00 6.64
N SER A 443 5.07 -16.86 7.92
CA SER A 443 5.58 -15.63 8.55
C SER A 443 4.59 -14.45 8.64
N GLN A 444 3.29 -14.72 8.61
CA GLN A 444 2.18 -13.73 8.71
C GLN A 444 1.77 -13.46 10.16
#